data_AF-A0A943RNE7-F1
#
_entry.id   AF-A0A943RNE7-F1
#
_cell.length_a   1.000
_cell.length_b   1.000
_cell.length_c   1.000
_cell.angle_alpha   90.00
_cell.angle_beta   90.00
_cell.angle_gamma   90.00
#
_symmetry.space_group_name_H-M   'P 1'
#
loop_
_entity.id
_entity.type
_entity.pdbx_description
1 polymer ?
#
loop_
_entity_poly.entity_id
_entity_poly.type
_entity_poly.pdbx_seq_one_letter_code
_entity_poly.pdbx_strand_id
1 'polypeptide(L)'
;NFGLEFEKTGIDTLKIARRLLPDAEHKSLTALCCRYGIAHERAHRAVDDACAAMELYQRLAREFPDSPAELFAPSPLVYRAKKQGPMTPAQKGYLNDLIKYHKITLDVSMDTLTKNEASRLIDKIISTHGRIIR
;
A
#
# COMPACT_ATOMS: atom_id res chain seq x y z
N ASN A 1 -0.94 0.03 -16.49
CA ASN A 1 -2.34 0.37 -16.19
C ASN A 1 -3.10 0.19 -17.50
N PHE A 2 -4.18 -0.60 -17.55
CA PHE A 2 -4.86 -0.98 -18.81
C PHE A 2 -5.67 0.16 -19.46
N GLY A 3 -5.39 1.43 -19.12
CA GLY A 3 -6.14 2.58 -19.62
C GLY A 3 -7.59 2.65 -19.15
N LEU A 4 -7.97 1.85 -18.15
CA LEU A 4 -9.33 1.82 -17.61
C LEU A 4 -9.54 2.95 -16.60
N GLU A 5 -10.71 3.58 -16.67
CA GLU A 5 -11.19 4.50 -15.64
C GLU A 5 -11.69 3.71 -14.43
N PHE A 6 -11.30 4.14 -13.23
CA PHE A 6 -11.73 3.52 -11.97
C PHE A 6 -12.69 4.46 -11.25
N GLU A 7 -13.91 4.58 -11.76
CA GLU A 7 -14.99 5.31 -11.11
C GLU A 7 -15.88 4.34 -10.33
N LYS A 8 -15.68 4.28 -9.02
CA LYS A 8 -16.46 3.45 -8.10
C LYS A 8 -16.75 4.22 -6.81
N THR A 9 -17.86 3.90 -6.17
CA THR A 9 -18.13 4.30 -4.78
C THR A 9 -17.79 3.16 -3.83
N GLY A 10 -17.48 3.48 -2.59
CA GLY A 10 -17.16 2.49 -1.56
C GLY A 10 -17.19 3.07 -0.16
N ILE A 11 -17.10 2.19 0.82
CA ILE A 11 -17.11 2.53 2.25
C ILE A 11 -15.71 2.29 2.80
N ASP A 12 -15.20 3.24 3.57
CA ASP A 12 -13.88 3.18 4.20
C ASP A 12 -14.02 2.90 5.70
N THR A 13 -13.88 1.63 6.08
CA THR A 13 -13.97 1.21 7.49
C THR A 13 -12.87 1.79 8.36
N LEU A 14 -11.71 2.15 7.79
CA LEU A 14 -10.65 2.84 8.52
C LEU A 14 -11.06 4.29 8.83
N LYS A 15 -11.74 4.97 7.90
CA LYS A 15 -12.31 6.30 8.14
C LYS A 15 -13.37 6.26 9.25
N ILE A 16 -14.25 5.25 9.22
CA ILE A 16 -15.25 5.02 10.28
C ILE A 16 -14.56 4.81 11.62
N ALA A 17 -13.63 3.85 11.70
CA ALA A 17 -12.90 3.53 12.92
C ALA A 17 -12.11 4.72 13.48
N ARG A 18 -11.51 5.56 12.64
CA ARG A 18 -10.83 6.80 13.07
C ARG A 18 -11.76 7.78 13.74
N ARG A 19 -13.03 7.84 13.32
CA ARG A 19 -14.01 8.78 13.86
C ARG A 19 -14.66 8.25 15.13
N LEU A 20 -14.97 6.96 15.19
CA LEU A 20 -15.74 6.35 16.29
C LEU A 20 -14.88 5.74 17.39
N LEU A 21 -13.61 5.40 17.09
CA LEU A 21 -12.69 4.79 18.05
C LEU A 21 -11.46 5.68 18.27
N PRO A 22 -11.61 6.93 18.75
CA PRO A 22 -10.47 7.84 18.93
C PRO A 22 -9.37 7.22 19.78
N ASP A 23 -9.75 6.54 20.87
CA ASP A 23 -8.84 5.97 21.87
C ASP A 23 -8.17 4.65 21.45
N ALA A 24 -8.54 4.07 20.31
CA ALA A 24 -7.88 2.87 19.81
C ALA A 24 -6.45 3.20 19.34
N GLU A 25 -5.44 2.62 19.97
CA GLU A 25 -4.02 2.80 19.64
C GLU A 25 -3.71 2.40 18.17
N HIS A 26 -4.30 1.28 17.73
CA HIS A 26 -4.17 0.78 16.35
C HIS A 26 -5.54 0.63 15.69
N LYS A 27 -5.64 1.10 14.45
CA LYS A 27 -6.87 1.10 13.65
C LYS A 27 -6.71 0.30 12.34
N SER A 28 -5.67 -0.51 12.23
CA SER A 28 -5.50 -1.42 11.09
C SER A 28 -6.59 -2.48 11.08
N LEU A 29 -6.88 -3.06 9.90
CA LEU A 29 -7.87 -4.14 9.78
C LEU A 29 -7.58 -5.27 10.76
N THR A 30 -6.31 -5.72 10.85
CA THR A 30 -5.88 -6.76 11.79
C THR A 30 -6.10 -6.38 13.25
N ALA A 31 -5.74 -5.16 13.65
CA ALA A 31 -5.91 -4.71 15.04
C ALA A 31 -7.39 -4.63 15.43
N LEU A 32 -8.23 -4.12 14.52
CA LEU A 32 -9.67 -4.03 14.76
C LEU A 32 -10.33 -5.42 14.72
N CYS A 33 -9.90 -6.32 13.82
CA CYS A 33 -10.37 -7.71 13.84
C CYS A 33 -10.04 -8.39 15.16
N CYS A 34 -8.83 -8.19 15.69
CA CYS A 34 -8.44 -8.70 17.00
C CYS A 34 -9.32 -8.11 18.12
N ARG A 35 -9.54 -6.79 18.13
CA ARG A 35 -10.38 -6.10 19.12
C ARG A 35 -11.82 -6.63 19.13
N TYR A 36 -12.39 -6.86 17.96
CA TYR A 36 -13.78 -7.30 17.83
C TYR A 36 -13.94 -8.83 17.81
N GLY A 37 -12.87 -9.62 17.79
CA GLY A 37 -12.97 -11.07 17.63
C GLY A 37 -13.52 -11.48 16.25
N ILE A 38 -13.07 -10.81 15.18
CA ILE A 38 -13.37 -11.19 13.79
C ILE A 38 -12.29 -12.16 13.32
N ALA A 39 -12.69 -13.30 12.77
CA ALA A 39 -11.75 -14.25 12.19
C ALA A 39 -11.01 -13.63 10.99
N HIS A 40 -9.69 -13.59 11.06
CA HIS A 40 -8.81 -13.05 10.02
C HIS A 40 -7.61 -13.98 9.79
N GLU A 41 -7.90 -15.27 9.65
CA GLU A 41 -6.90 -16.37 9.66
C GLU A 41 -5.92 -16.33 8.48
N ARG A 42 -6.35 -15.79 7.34
CA ARG A 42 -5.57 -15.70 6.10
C ARG A 42 -5.41 -14.25 5.66
N ALA A 43 -4.84 -13.44 6.55
CA ALA A 43 -4.46 -12.06 6.23
C ALA A 43 -3.68 -12.00 4.89
N HIS A 44 -3.91 -10.94 4.11
CA HIS A 44 -3.33 -10.69 2.79
C HIS A 44 -3.97 -11.45 1.61
N ARG A 45 -4.92 -12.34 1.87
CA ARG A 45 -5.81 -12.86 0.82
C ARG A 45 -6.93 -11.85 0.60
N ALA A 46 -7.07 -11.38 -0.64
CA ALA A 46 -8.03 -10.34 -0.99
C ALA A 46 -9.47 -10.64 -0.57
N VAL A 47 -9.92 -11.89 -0.71
CA VAL A 47 -11.26 -12.32 -0.28
C VAL A 47 -11.43 -12.27 1.24
N ASP A 48 -10.43 -12.73 1.98
CA ASP A 48 -10.49 -12.79 3.44
C ASP A 48 -10.43 -11.37 4.04
N ASP A 49 -9.61 -10.49 3.46
CA ASP A 49 -9.56 -9.07 3.83
C ASP A 49 -10.90 -8.36 3.54
N ALA A 50 -11.55 -8.67 2.42
CA ALA A 50 -12.86 -8.10 2.08
C ALA A 50 -13.97 -8.58 3.03
N CYS A 51 -14.00 -9.87 3.37
CA CYS A 51 -14.94 -10.43 4.34
C CYS A 51 -14.74 -9.84 5.73
N ALA A 52 -13.49 -9.74 6.19
CA ALA A 52 -13.17 -9.15 7.49
C ALA A 52 -13.55 -7.66 7.55
N ALA A 53 -13.30 -6.90 6.48
CA ALA A 53 -13.71 -5.50 6.40
C ALA A 53 -15.24 -5.35 6.43
N MET A 54 -15.98 -6.25 5.76
CA MET A 54 -17.45 -6.26 5.79
C MET A 54 -17.99 -6.56 7.19
N GLU A 55 -17.45 -7.56 7.89
CA GLU A 55 -17.86 -7.86 9.27
C GLU A 55 -17.52 -6.69 10.21
N LEU A 56 -16.35 -6.07 10.06
CA LEU A 56 -15.96 -4.90 10.83
C LEU A 56 -16.92 -3.73 10.62
N TYR A 57 -17.34 -3.48 9.38
CA TYR A 57 -18.37 -2.48 9.08
C TYR A 57 -19.66 -2.75 9.86
N GLN A 58 -20.14 -3.98 9.87
CA GLN A 58 -21.37 -4.36 10.58
C GLN A 58 -21.22 -4.19 12.10
N ARG A 59 -20.06 -4.56 12.66
CA ARG A 59 -19.74 -4.38 14.09
C ARG A 59 -19.78 -2.90 14.47
N LEU A 60 -19.12 -2.04 13.70
CA LEU A 60 -19.10 -0.59 13.93
C LEU A 60 -20.51 0.02 13.83
N ALA A 61 -21.32 -0.41 12.86
CA ALA A 61 -22.68 0.08 12.69
C ALA A 61 -23.60 -0.31 13.86
N ARG A 62 -23.42 -1.53 14.41
CA ARG A 62 -24.17 -2.01 15.57
C ARG A 62 -23.75 -1.35 16.88
N GLU A 63 -22.46 -1.08 17.06
CA GLU A 63 -21.93 -0.46 18.29
C GLU A 63 -22.24 1.04 18.36
N PHE A 64 -22.34 1.73 17.22
CA PHE A 64 -22.55 3.17 17.14
C PHE A 64 -23.80 3.54 16.31
N PRO A 65 -25.01 3.14 16.74
CA PRO A 65 -26.23 3.35 15.98
C PRO A 65 -26.61 4.85 15.82
N ASP A 66 -26.23 5.70 16.79
CA ASP A 66 -26.53 7.13 16.78
C ASP A 66 -25.49 7.98 16.02
N SER A 67 -24.52 7.33 15.39
CA SER A 67 -23.51 8.03 14.60
C SER A 67 -24.09 8.61 13.31
N PRO A 68 -23.46 9.66 12.74
CA PRO A 68 -23.96 10.27 11.51
C PRO A 68 -24.04 9.25 10.37
N ALA A 69 -25.20 9.14 9.72
CA ALA A 69 -25.44 8.16 8.65
C ALA A 69 -24.44 8.31 7.48
N GLU A 70 -23.98 9.53 7.21
CA GLU A 70 -22.96 9.85 6.21
C GLU A 70 -21.63 9.12 6.42
N LEU A 71 -21.32 8.76 7.67
CA LEU A 71 -20.10 8.02 7.99
C LEU A 71 -20.14 6.58 7.44
N PHE A 72 -21.34 6.01 7.34
CA PHE A 72 -21.59 4.65 6.84
C PHE A 72 -22.08 4.62 5.39
N ALA A 73 -22.23 5.80 4.76
CA ALA A 73 -22.67 5.92 3.38
C ALA A 73 -21.50 5.73 2.39
N PRO A 74 -21.73 5.11 1.22
CA PRO A 74 -20.71 5.02 0.17
C PRO A 74 -20.26 6.41 -0.31
N SER A 75 -18.97 6.55 -0.60
CA SER A 75 -18.38 7.77 -1.18
C SER A 75 -17.47 7.42 -2.37
N PRO A 76 -17.19 8.37 -3.29
CA PRO A 76 -16.31 8.11 -4.42
C PRO A 76 -14.91 7.64 -4.00
N LEU A 77 -14.46 6.50 -4.54
CA LEU A 77 -13.13 5.96 -4.33
C LEU A 77 -12.11 6.75 -5.17
N VAL A 78 -11.42 7.70 -4.54
CA VAL A 78 -10.42 8.52 -5.21
C VAL A 78 -9.09 7.77 -5.30
N TYR A 79 -8.85 7.07 -6.42
CA TYR A 79 -7.54 6.50 -6.71
C TYR A 79 -6.64 7.52 -7.40
N ARG A 80 -5.64 8.05 -6.68
CA ARG A 80 -4.57 8.85 -7.29
C ARG A 80 -3.42 7.93 -7.67
N ALA A 81 -3.38 7.52 -8.93
CA ALA A 81 -2.24 6.80 -9.47
C ALA A 81 -0.94 7.57 -9.20
N LYS A 82 0.05 6.91 -8.57
CA LYS A 82 1.37 7.52 -8.39
C LYS A 82 1.98 7.74 -9.78
N LYS A 83 2.15 9.00 -10.18
CA LYS A 83 2.82 9.35 -11.44
C LYS A 83 4.25 8.82 -11.40
N GLN A 84 4.63 8.04 -12.42
CA GLN A 84 6.01 7.60 -12.58
C GLN A 84 6.85 8.80 -13.02
N GLY A 85 7.88 9.13 -12.26
CA GLY A 85 8.85 10.17 -12.61
C GLY A 85 10.20 9.55 -12.99
N PRO A 86 11.11 10.35 -13.57
CA PRO A 86 12.48 9.93 -13.84
C PRO A 86 13.17 9.52 -12.53
N MET A 87 14.14 8.61 -12.65
CA MET A 87 15.01 8.19 -11.56
C MET A 87 15.59 9.41 -10.82
N THR A 88 15.66 9.34 -9.49
CA THR A 88 16.24 10.44 -8.69
C THR A 88 17.77 10.47 -8.82
N PRO A 89 18.42 11.63 -8.61
CA PRO A 89 19.89 11.71 -8.58
C PRO A 89 20.53 10.74 -7.58
N ALA A 90 19.91 10.53 -6.41
CA ALA A 90 20.38 9.58 -5.40
C ALA A 90 20.32 8.13 -5.89
N GLN A 91 19.21 7.72 -6.54
CA GLN A 91 19.10 6.40 -7.15
C GLN A 91 20.13 6.21 -8.26
N LYS A 92 20.35 7.24 -9.10
CA LYS A 92 21.38 7.22 -10.16
C LYS A 92 22.78 7.03 -9.59
N GLY A 93 23.12 7.77 -8.54
CA GLY A 93 24.42 7.66 -7.87
C GLY A 93 24.64 6.26 -7.29
N TYR A 94 23.67 5.77 -6.51
CA TYR A 94 23.80 4.46 -5.86
C TYR A 94 23.82 3.29 -6.87
N LEU A 95 23.01 3.36 -7.92
CA LEU A 95 23.04 2.39 -9.00
C LEU A 95 24.41 2.40 -9.71
N ASN A 96 24.98 3.57 -9.98
CA ASN A 96 26.33 3.68 -10.55
C ASN A 96 27.40 3.04 -9.64
N ASP A 97 27.33 3.27 -8.33
CA ASP A 97 28.26 2.69 -7.38
C ASP A 97 28.17 1.15 -7.39
N LEU A 98 26.96 0.59 -7.43
CA LEU A 98 26.73 -0.85 -7.52
C LEU A 98 27.30 -1.45 -8.81
N ILE A 99 27.08 -0.79 -9.94
CA ILE A 99 27.59 -1.22 -11.24
C ILE A 99 29.11 -1.28 -11.24
N LYS A 100 29.75 -0.21 -10.74
CA LYS A 100 31.22 -0.12 -10.67
C LYS A 100 31.78 -1.15 -9.70
N TYR A 101 31.18 -1.28 -8.51
CA TYR A 101 31.65 -2.18 -7.46
C TYR A 101 31.58 -3.64 -7.89
N HIS A 102 30.47 -4.06 -8.50
CA HIS A 102 30.27 -5.44 -8.96
C HIS A 102 30.71 -5.68 -10.41
N LYS A 103 31.26 -4.66 -11.10
CA LYS A 103 31.70 -4.71 -12.50
C LYS A 103 30.61 -5.23 -13.45
N ILE A 104 29.39 -4.73 -13.27
CA ILE A 104 28.22 -5.12 -14.07
C ILE A 104 28.22 -4.34 -15.39
N THR A 105 27.86 -4.99 -16.49
CA THR A 105 27.56 -4.30 -17.75
C THR A 105 26.05 -4.13 -17.87
N LEU A 106 25.59 -2.89 -18.05
CA LEU A 106 24.17 -2.57 -18.17
C LEU A 106 23.80 -2.30 -19.62
N ASP A 107 22.82 -3.05 -20.11
CA ASP A 107 22.31 -2.95 -21.48
C ASP A 107 21.27 -1.82 -21.65
N VAL A 108 20.83 -1.24 -20.52
CA VAL A 108 19.80 -0.19 -20.49
C VAL A 108 20.45 1.14 -20.11
N SER A 109 20.12 2.20 -20.86
CA SER A 109 20.54 3.56 -20.53
C SER A 109 19.96 3.99 -19.18
N MET A 110 20.82 4.45 -18.28
CA MET A 110 20.40 4.90 -16.96
C MET A 110 19.45 6.11 -17.02
N ASP A 111 19.58 6.96 -18.03
CA ASP A 111 18.80 8.20 -18.15
C ASP A 111 17.35 7.96 -18.58
N THR A 112 17.03 6.77 -19.09
CA THR A 112 15.67 6.39 -19.47
C THR A 112 14.90 5.70 -18.33
N LEU A 113 15.56 5.39 -17.21
CA LEU A 113 14.95 4.66 -16.10
C LEU A 113 13.98 5.54 -15.30
N THR A 114 12.78 5.03 -15.05
CA THR A 114 11.88 5.59 -14.05
C THR A 114 12.35 5.26 -12.64
N LYS A 115 11.84 5.98 -11.63
CA LYS A 115 12.14 5.69 -10.22
C LYS A 115 11.89 4.23 -9.83
N ASN A 116 10.81 3.63 -10.35
CA ASN A 116 10.43 2.26 -10.01
C ASN A 116 11.34 1.23 -10.67
N GLU A 117 11.70 1.44 -11.94
CA GLU A 117 12.64 0.57 -12.65
C GLU A 117 14.03 0.63 -12.02
N ALA A 118 14.49 1.83 -11.65
CA ALA A 118 15.74 2.02 -10.94
C ALA A 118 15.77 1.27 -9.60
N SER A 119 14.74 1.41 -8.76
CA SER A 119 14.64 0.67 -7.50
C SER A 119 14.64 -0.84 -7.71
N ARG A 120 13.85 -1.35 -8.66
CA ARG A 120 13.82 -2.80 -8.97
C ARG A 120 15.17 -3.33 -9.41
N LEU A 121 15.89 -2.55 -10.22
CA LEU A 121 17.21 -2.92 -10.70
C LEU A 121 18.24 -2.93 -9.57
N ILE A 122 18.22 -1.91 -8.71
CA ILE A 122 19.05 -1.84 -7.49
C ILE A 122 18.79 -3.07 -6.60
N ASP A 123 17.52 -3.36 -6.31
CA ASP A 123 17.14 -4.51 -5.47
C ASP A 123 17.59 -5.83 -6.09
N LYS A 124 17.47 -5.97 -7.42
CA LYS A 124 17.94 -7.15 -8.15
C LYS A 124 19.46 -7.31 -8.04
N ILE A 125 20.22 -6.23 -8.21
CA ILE A 125 21.69 -6.27 -8.07
C ILE A 125 22.07 -6.64 -6.65
N ILE A 126 21.45 -6.02 -5.64
CA ILE A 126 21.71 -6.33 -4.23
C ILE A 126 21.39 -7.79 -3.91
N SER A 127 20.27 -8.31 -4.40
CA SER A 127 19.88 -9.70 -4.18
C SER A 127 20.83 -10.69 -4.84
N THR A 128 21.48 -10.31 -5.94
CA THR A 128 22.35 -11.20 -6.73
C THR A 128 23.80 -11.13 -6.28
N HIS A 129 24.30 -9.92 -5.98
CA HIS A 129 25.70 -9.63 -5.75
C HIS A 129 26.01 -9.13 -4.34
N GLY A 130 24.99 -8.86 -3.54
CA GLY A 130 25.14 -8.29 -2.19
C GLY A 130 25.12 -6.76 -2.18
N ARG A 131 25.17 -6.19 -0.98
CA ARG A 131 25.30 -4.73 -0.79
C ARG A 131 26.76 -4.32 -0.86
N ILE A 132 27.01 -3.07 -1.22
CA ILE A 132 28.34 -2.46 -1.08
C ILE A 132 28.73 -2.46 0.40
N ILE A 133 29.79 -3.18 0.74
CA ILE A 133 30.39 -3.16 2.07
C ILE A 133 31.40 -2.01 2.07
N ARG A 134 31.19 -1.05 2.97
CA ARG A 134 32.09 0.08 3.21
C ARG A 134 32.99 -0.20 4.40
#